data_AF-A0A7R9TV62-F1
#
_entry.id   AF-A0A7R9TV62-F1
#
_cell.length_a   1.000
_cell.length_b   1.000
_cell.length_c   1.000
_cell.angle_alpha   90.00
_cell.angle_beta   90.00
_cell.angle_gamma   90.00
#
_symmetry.space_group_name_H-M   'P 1'
#
loop_
_entity.id
_entity.type
_entity.pdbx_description
1 polymer ?
#
loop_
_entity_poly.entity_id
_entity_poly.type
_entity_poly.pdbx_seq_one_letter_code
_entity_poly.pdbx_strand_id
1 'polypeptide(L)'
;GRGAPRRGAAHVEMGPQGKRWPKWKQRRDNSGDDVTEENRAKKLHHGVKCIRKALKKARTFEGRKIQRRATQAAAATMTPTSANKVDAAKLSTQLAAARALDVDALGAHVGEKTLRAVLRGEDAPSAAEALPATNDSETKASSKAVGAAAVKAAGTTAALVVARRVLAAACVREEINALQEKLALVGDRQEWAKGRLAREEARRRAKEDEKAKKEAAREEAQREREEAKRRTTSRGPGDVDAQVDDVDDDVDDDEDEE
;
A
#
# COMPACT_ATOMS: atom_id res chain seq x y z
N GLY A 1 34.69 40.99 34.43
CA GLY A 1 34.23 39.59 34.61
C GLY A 1 33.53 39.14 33.35
N ARG A 2 33.91 37.96 32.84
CA ARG A 2 33.18 36.92 32.06
C ARG A 2 31.83 37.36 31.43
N GLY A 3 31.50 37.11 30.17
CA GLY A 3 31.80 35.94 29.33
C GLY A 3 31.24 36.06 27.91
N ALA A 4 31.62 35.08 27.08
CA ALA A 4 31.48 34.99 25.62
C ALA A 4 30.03 34.89 25.06
N PRO A 5 29.82 35.16 23.76
CA PRO A 5 28.52 34.97 23.10
C PRO A 5 28.29 33.49 22.75
N ARG A 6 27.20 32.91 23.27
CA ARG A 6 26.74 31.57 22.89
C ARG A 6 25.91 31.62 21.61
N ARG A 7 26.29 30.73 20.69
CA ARG A 7 25.70 30.47 19.37
C ARG A 7 24.21 30.18 19.48
N GLY A 8 23.44 30.65 18.49
CA GLY A 8 22.02 30.38 18.36
C GLY A 8 21.73 28.89 18.27
N ALA A 9 21.05 28.37 19.29
CA ALA A 9 20.27 27.15 19.17
C ALA A 9 18.93 27.54 18.52
N ALA A 10 18.67 27.02 17.33
CA ALA A 10 17.36 27.07 16.72
C ALA A 10 16.37 26.42 17.69
N HIS A 11 15.46 27.23 18.20
CA HIS A 11 14.33 26.82 19.03
C HIS A 11 13.50 25.83 18.20
N VAL A 12 13.58 24.52 18.51
CA VAL A 12 12.58 23.57 18.03
C VAL A 12 11.31 23.91 18.79
N GLU A 13 10.35 24.48 18.07
CA GLU A 13 9.02 24.80 18.57
C GLU A 13 8.34 23.47 18.96
N MET A 14 8.37 23.15 20.25
CA MET A 14 7.64 22.03 20.82
C MET A 14 6.14 22.36 20.73
N GLY A 15 5.48 21.79 19.72
CA GLY A 15 4.02 21.87 19.57
C GLY A 15 3.29 21.41 20.85
N PRO A 16 2.06 21.88 21.06
CA PRO A 16 1.42 21.94 22.37
C PRO A 16 1.31 20.54 23.03
N GLN A 17 2.07 20.35 24.10
CA GLN A 17 1.88 19.27 25.05
C GLN A 17 0.48 19.41 25.68
N GLY A 18 -0.38 18.39 25.55
CA GLY A 18 -1.64 18.36 26.30
C GLY A 18 -2.87 17.73 25.64
N LYS A 19 -2.80 17.20 24.41
CA LYS A 19 -3.93 16.46 23.82
C LYS A 19 -3.54 15.02 23.52
N ARG A 20 -3.96 14.08 24.37
CA ARG A 20 -3.93 12.65 24.02
C ARG A 20 -4.78 12.48 22.77
N TRP A 21 -4.13 12.21 21.65
CA TRP A 21 -4.81 11.91 20.39
C TRP A 21 -5.83 10.77 20.61
N PRO A 22 -7.00 10.80 19.95
CA PRO A 22 -7.95 9.70 19.95
C PRO A 22 -7.25 8.37 19.66
N LYS A 23 -7.70 7.25 20.24
CA LYS A 23 -7.02 5.94 20.13
C LYS A 23 -6.74 5.49 18.69
N TRP A 24 -7.53 5.95 17.73
CA TRP A 24 -7.35 5.70 16.29
C TRP A 24 -6.33 6.63 15.59
N LYS A 25 -5.98 7.76 16.20
CA LYS A 25 -4.92 8.70 15.78
C LYS A 25 -3.60 8.52 16.55
N GLN A 26 -3.60 7.80 17.68
CA GLN A 26 -2.35 7.30 18.25
C GLN A 26 -1.75 6.38 17.19
N ARG A 27 -0.53 6.70 16.72
CA ARG A 27 0.26 5.82 15.85
C ARG A 27 0.20 4.44 16.46
N ARG A 28 -0.63 3.55 15.89
CA ARG A 28 -0.50 2.13 16.17
C ARG A 28 0.92 1.79 15.78
N ASP A 29 1.66 1.10 16.63
CA ASP A 29 2.99 0.65 16.27
C ASP A 29 2.90 0.02 14.88
N ASN A 30 3.63 0.58 13.93
CA ASN A 30 3.79 0.02 12.59
C ASN A 30 4.67 -1.23 12.74
N SER A 31 4.16 -2.20 13.51
CA SER A 31 4.79 -3.49 13.74
C SER A 31 4.99 -4.16 12.39
N GLY A 32 6.11 -4.87 12.24
CA GLY A 32 6.59 -5.38 10.95
C GLY A 32 5.55 -6.17 10.16
N ASP A 33 4.61 -6.83 10.85
CA ASP A 33 3.52 -7.60 10.25
C ASP A 33 2.65 -6.76 9.29
N ASP A 34 2.39 -5.49 9.58
CA ASP A 34 1.48 -4.68 8.77
C ASP A 34 2.08 -4.21 7.44
N VAL A 35 3.36 -4.50 7.21
CA VAL A 35 4.20 -4.04 6.09
C VAL A 35 4.51 -5.19 5.11
N THR A 36 4.21 -6.44 5.44
CA THR A 36 4.59 -7.59 4.61
C THR A 36 3.67 -7.78 3.40
N GLU A 37 4.20 -8.41 2.34
CA GLU A 37 3.37 -8.91 1.23
C GLU A 37 2.33 -9.93 1.71
N GLU A 38 2.65 -10.70 2.74
CA GLU A 38 1.72 -11.65 3.36
C GLU A 38 0.50 -10.95 3.97
N ASN A 39 0.69 -9.81 4.64
CA ASN A 39 -0.44 -9.03 5.16
C ASN A 39 -1.30 -8.47 4.02
N ARG A 40 -0.67 -7.97 2.94
CA ARG A 40 -1.41 -7.54 1.74
C ARG A 40 -2.25 -8.69 1.17
N ALA A 41 -1.69 -9.90 1.06
CA ALA A 41 -2.41 -11.09 0.60
C ALA A 41 -3.58 -11.45 1.54
N LYS A 42 -3.40 -11.36 2.85
CA LYS A 42 -4.47 -11.55 3.84
C LYS A 42 -5.60 -10.53 3.68
N LYS A 43 -5.27 -9.24 3.48
CA LYS A 43 -6.29 -8.18 3.21
C LYS A 43 -7.03 -8.44 1.91
N LEU A 44 -6.33 -8.82 0.84
CA LEU A 44 -6.94 -9.18 -0.43
C LEU A 44 -7.91 -10.36 -0.26
N HIS A 45 -7.47 -11.45 0.38
CA HIS A 45 -8.29 -12.63 0.60
C HIS A 45 -9.58 -12.29 1.37
N HIS A 46 -9.45 -11.51 2.44
CA HIS A 46 -10.61 -11.08 3.24
C HIS A 46 -11.54 -10.14 2.43
N GLY A 47 -10.99 -9.19 1.68
CA GLY A 47 -11.79 -8.31 0.83
C GLY A 47 -12.54 -9.06 -0.26
N VAL A 48 -11.88 -9.99 -0.96
CA VAL A 48 -12.54 -10.87 -1.96
C VAL A 48 -13.67 -11.69 -1.32
N LYS A 49 -13.49 -12.16 -0.08
CA LYS A 49 -14.54 -12.85 0.68
C LYS A 49 -15.75 -11.93 0.96
N CYS A 50 -15.54 -10.66 1.28
CA CYS A 50 -16.62 -9.69 1.49
C CYS A 50 -17.32 -9.34 0.17
N ILE A 51 -16.57 -9.04 -0.89
CA ILE A 51 -17.09 -8.79 -2.25
C ILE A 51 -17.98 -9.95 -2.70
N ARG A 52 -17.54 -11.20 -2.51
CA ARG A 52 -18.32 -12.40 -2.82
C ARG A 52 -19.67 -12.44 -2.09
N LYS A 53 -19.72 -12.08 -0.80
CA LYS A 53 -20.98 -12.01 -0.05
C LYS A 53 -21.91 -10.95 -0.63
N ALA A 54 -21.38 -9.77 -0.96
CA ALA A 54 -22.13 -8.70 -1.60
C ALA A 54 -22.65 -9.12 -2.99
N LEU A 55 -21.82 -9.78 -3.80
CA LEU A 55 -22.19 -10.32 -5.12
C LEU A 55 -23.33 -11.33 -5.03
N LYS A 56 -23.32 -12.24 -4.05
CA LYS A 56 -24.42 -13.20 -3.82
C LYS A 56 -25.75 -12.49 -3.55
N LYS A 57 -25.72 -11.44 -2.71
CA LYS A 57 -26.91 -10.61 -2.41
C LYS A 57 -27.38 -9.85 -3.65
N ALA A 58 -26.46 -9.17 -4.34
CA ALA A 58 -26.74 -8.39 -5.55
C ALA A 58 -27.29 -9.26 -6.69
N ARG A 59 -26.71 -10.44 -6.93
CA ARG A 59 -27.19 -11.43 -7.92
C ARG A 59 -28.63 -11.86 -7.63
N THR A 60 -28.95 -12.12 -6.36
CA THR A 60 -30.30 -12.53 -5.95
C THR A 60 -31.32 -11.41 -6.19
N PHE A 61 -30.95 -10.17 -5.85
CA PHE A 61 -31.78 -9.00 -6.08
C PHE A 61 -32.01 -8.75 -7.57
N GLU A 62 -30.95 -8.78 -8.38
CA GLU A 62 -31.05 -8.57 -9.83
C GLU A 62 -31.85 -9.69 -10.51
N GLY A 63 -31.65 -10.95 -10.10
CA GLY A 63 -32.46 -12.08 -10.57
C GLY A 63 -33.95 -11.89 -10.28
N ARG A 64 -34.32 -11.46 -9.06
CA ARG A 64 -35.72 -11.14 -8.71
C ARG A 64 -36.26 -9.97 -9.52
N LYS A 65 -35.45 -8.95 -9.77
CA LYS A 65 -35.83 -7.79 -10.60
C LYS A 65 -36.12 -8.20 -12.04
N ILE A 66 -35.25 -9.00 -12.65
CA ILE A 66 -35.45 -9.54 -14.01
C ILE A 66 -36.71 -10.41 -14.05
N GLN A 67 -36.91 -11.28 -13.06
CA GLN A 67 -38.09 -12.14 -12.97
C GLN A 67 -39.39 -11.32 -12.90
N ARG A 68 -39.44 -10.28 -12.06
CA ARG A 68 -40.62 -9.38 -11.98
C ARG A 68 -40.92 -8.68 -13.30
N ARG A 69 -39.88 -8.24 -14.02
CA ARG A 69 -40.05 -7.64 -15.35
C ARG A 69 -40.57 -8.65 -16.36
N ALA A 70 -40.12 -9.90 -16.29
CA ALA A 70 -40.57 -10.96 -17.18
C ALA A 70 -42.05 -11.31 -16.93
N THR A 71 -42.48 -11.41 -15.67
CA THR A 71 -43.89 -11.64 -15.31
C THR A 71 -44.78 -10.48 -15.73
N GLN A 72 -44.31 -9.23 -15.57
CA GLN A 72 -45.05 -8.05 -16.03
C GLN A 72 -45.17 -8.01 -17.56
N ALA A 73 -44.11 -8.35 -18.28
CA ALA A 73 -44.13 -8.42 -19.74
C ALA A 73 -45.12 -9.49 -20.24
N ALA A 74 -45.17 -10.65 -19.58
CA ALA A 74 -46.12 -11.73 -19.90
C ALA A 74 -47.58 -11.38 -19.55
N ALA A 75 -47.82 -10.53 -18.54
CA ALA A 75 -49.17 -10.04 -18.24
C ALA A 75 -49.61 -8.95 -19.23
N ALA A 76 -48.68 -8.08 -19.66
CA ALA A 76 -48.95 -6.98 -20.58
C ALA A 76 -49.26 -7.43 -22.03
N THR A 77 -48.92 -8.67 -22.41
CA THR A 77 -49.35 -9.24 -23.70
C THR A 77 -50.87 -9.44 -23.82
N MET A 78 -51.65 -9.21 -22.77
CA MET A 78 -53.12 -9.21 -22.80
C MET A 78 -53.76 -7.87 -23.24
N THR A 79 -52.97 -6.79 -23.41
CA THR A 79 -53.43 -5.50 -23.96
C THR A 79 -52.32 -4.81 -24.76
N PRO A 80 -52.35 -4.86 -26.11
CA PRO A 80 -51.23 -4.38 -26.91
C PRO A 80 -51.30 -2.85 -27.12
N THR A 81 -50.52 -2.08 -26.37
CA THR A 81 -50.17 -0.69 -26.74
C THR A 81 -48.68 -0.59 -27.03
N SER A 82 -48.36 -0.10 -28.23
CA SER A 82 -47.15 -0.38 -29.01
C SER A 82 -45.98 0.58 -28.79
N ALA A 83 -45.65 0.96 -27.55
CA ALA A 83 -44.52 1.89 -27.30
C ALA A 83 -43.33 1.33 -26.49
N ASN A 84 -43.46 0.18 -25.81
CA ASN A 84 -42.36 -0.43 -25.04
C ASN A 84 -42.50 -1.95 -25.03
N LYS A 85 -42.22 -2.61 -26.18
CA LYS A 85 -42.16 -4.08 -26.21
C LYS A 85 -40.97 -4.56 -25.39
N VAL A 86 -41.22 -4.95 -24.15
CA VAL A 86 -40.25 -5.66 -23.32
C VAL A 86 -40.03 -7.03 -23.95
N ASP A 87 -38.84 -7.27 -24.48
CA ASP A 87 -38.47 -8.55 -25.09
C ASP A 87 -38.39 -9.65 -24.02
N ALA A 88 -39.43 -10.48 -23.96
CA ALA A 88 -39.56 -11.58 -23.02
C ALA A 88 -38.46 -12.64 -23.20
N ALA A 89 -38.01 -12.89 -24.45
CA ALA A 89 -36.92 -13.81 -24.72
C ALA A 89 -35.61 -13.27 -24.14
N LYS A 90 -35.31 -12.00 -24.36
CA LYS A 90 -34.14 -11.32 -23.78
C LYS A 90 -34.15 -11.33 -22.25
N LEU A 91 -35.31 -11.15 -21.62
CA LEU A 91 -35.43 -11.23 -20.15
C LEU A 91 -35.21 -12.66 -19.63
N SER A 92 -35.73 -13.67 -20.32
CA SER A 92 -35.50 -15.08 -19.99
C SER A 92 -34.00 -15.42 -20.05
N THR A 93 -33.34 -15.01 -21.14
CA THR A 93 -31.89 -15.15 -21.32
C THR A 93 -31.09 -14.46 -20.21
N GLN A 94 -31.45 -13.23 -19.84
CA GLN A 94 -30.80 -12.50 -18.73
C GLN A 94 -31.04 -13.18 -17.36
N LEU A 95 -32.21 -13.77 -17.14
CA LEU A 95 -32.52 -14.49 -15.91
C LEU A 95 -31.70 -15.79 -15.80
N ALA A 96 -31.55 -16.52 -16.90
CA ALA A 96 -30.71 -17.72 -16.97
C ALA A 96 -29.24 -17.37 -16.68
N ALA A 97 -28.72 -16.31 -17.30
CA ALA A 97 -27.38 -15.78 -17.00
C ALA A 97 -27.23 -15.43 -15.51
N ALA A 98 -28.18 -14.66 -14.94
CA ALA A 98 -28.12 -14.23 -13.54
C ALA A 98 -28.03 -15.40 -12.55
N ARG A 99 -28.73 -16.50 -12.83
CA ARG A 99 -28.70 -17.72 -12.00
C ARG A 99 -27.38 -18.47 -12.13
N ALA A 100 -26.79 -18.46 -13.31
CA ALA A 100 -25.57 -19.20 -13.64
C ALA A 100 -24.27 -18.41 -13.44
N LEU A 101 -24.33 -17.15 -13.03
CA LEU A 101 -23.15 -16.33 -12.76
C LEU A 101 -22.25 -16.96 -11.69
N ASP A 102 -20.98 -17.11 -12.04
CA ASP A 102 -19.91 -17.52 -11.13
C ASP A 102 -19.47 -16.32 -10.28
N VAL A 103 -20.10 -16.18 -9.12
CA VAL A 103 -19.80 -15.09 -8.17
C VAL A 103 -18.42 -15.20 -7.54
N ASP A 104 -17.82 -16.40 -7.52
CA ASP A 104 -16.51 -16.63 -6.93
C ASP A 104 -15.43 -16.16 -7.91
N ALA A 105 -15.52 -16.58 -9.18
CA ALA A 105 -14.64 -16.11 -10.25
C ALA A 105 -14.78 -14.60 -10.47
N LEU A 106 -16.00 -14.07 -10.43
CA LEU A 106 -16.26 -12.65 -10.59
C LEU A 106 -15.64 -11.82 -9.45
N GLY A 107 -15.79 -12.28 -8.20
CA GLY A 107 -15.20 -11.62 -7.04
C GLY A 107 -13.67 -11.62 -7.07
N ALA A 108 -13.05 -12.74 -7.47
CA ALA A 108 -11.61 -12.84 -7.62
C ALA A 108 -11.08 -11.92 -8.74
N HIS A 109 -11.75 -11.88 -9.88
CA HIS A 109 -11.37 -11.02 -11.02
C HIS A 109 -11.36 -9.53 -10.64
N VAL A 110 -12.38 -9.08 -9.91
CA VAL A 110 -12.47 -7.69 -9.46
C VAL A 110 -11.41 -7.40 -8.40
N GLY A 111 -11.24 -8.28 -7.40
CA GLY A 111 -10.22 -8.10 -6.37
C GLY A 111 -8.80 -8.01 -6.95
N GLU A 112 -8.48 -8.82 -7.95
CA GLU A 112 -7.22 -8.77 -8.67
C GLU A 112 -7.04 -7.45 -9.44
N LYS A 113 -8.07 -6.96 -10.12
CA LYS A 113 -8.04 -5.65 -10.78
C LYS A 113 -7.84 -4.50 -9.77
N THR A 114 -8.52 -4.55 -8.63
CA THR A 114 -8.35 -3.58 -7.54
C THR A 114 -6.92 -3.59 -7.02
N LEU A 115 -6.35 -4.77 -6.79
CA LEU A 115 -4.95 -4.90 -6.37
C LEU A 115 -4.01 -4.27 -7.40
N ARG A 116 -4.16 -4.59 -8.69
CA ARG A 116 -3.29 -4.04 -9.74
C ARG A 116 -3.37 -2.52 -9.86
N ALA A 117 -4.56 -1.94 -9.71
CA ALA A 117 -4.71 -0.49 -9.72
C ALA A 117 -3.94 0.14 -8.55
N VAL A 118 -4.14 -0.38 -7.34
CA VAL A 118 -3.43 0.09 -6.14
C VAL A 118 -1.91 -0.05 -6.30
N LEU A 119 -1.42 -1.16 -6.85
CA LEU A 119 0.02 -1.36 -7.09
C LEU A 119 0.61 -0.39 -8.12
N ARG A 120 -0.21 0.18 -9.00
CA ARG A 120 0.18 1.21 -9.97
C ARG A 120 0.00 2.63 -9.44
N GLY A 121 -0.50 2.80 -8.21
CA GLY A 121 -0.85 4.12 -7.67
C GLY A 121 -2.07 4.75 -8.37
N GLU A 122 -2.89 3.93 -9.03
CA GLU A 122 -4.10 4.35 -9.71
C GLU A 122 -5.33 4.05 -8.85
N ASP A 123 -6.40 4.83 -9.04
CA ASP A 123 -7.70 4.46 -8.49
C ASP A 123 -8.21 3.17 -9.13
N ALA A 124 -8.80 2.30 -8.31
CA ALA A 124 -9.40 1.08 -8.85
C ALA A 124 -10.57 1.45 -9.78
N PRO A 125 -10.70 0.77 -10.93
CA PRO A 125 -11.81 1.01 -11.84
C PRO A 125 -13.14 0.81 -11.10
N SER A 126 -14.17 1.56 -11.50
CA SER A 126 -15.50 1.37 -10.91
C SER A 126 -15.90 -0.10 -11.08
N ALA A 127 -16.66 -0.66 -10.13
CA ALA A 127 -16.97 -2.08 -10.11
C ALA A 127 -17.47 -2.64 -11.46
N ALA A 128 -18.22 -1.83 -12.23
CA ALA A 128 -18.72 -2.19 -13.55
C ALA A 128 -17.68 -2.09 -14.67
N GLU A 129 -16.67 -1.23 -14.55
CA GLU A 129 -15.52 -1.10 -15.47
C GLU A 129 -14.49 -2.24 -15.30
N ALA A 130 -14.63 -3.06 -14.26
CA ALA A 130 -13.88 -4.31 -14.15
C ALA A 130 -14.18 -5.29 -15.30
N LEU A 131 -15.30 -5.11 -16.01
CA LEU A 131 -15.67 -5.86 -17.22
C LEU A 131 -15.72 -4.93 -18.44
N PRO A 132 -15.53 -5.44 -19.68
CA PRO A 132 -15.70 -4.67 -20.92
C PRO A 132 -17.12 -4.13 -21.04
N ALA A 133 -17.30 -2.96 -21.67
CA ALA A 133 -18.64 -2.43 -21.97
C ALA A 133 -19.34 -3.31 -23.01
N THR A 134 -20.64 -3.12 -23.16
CA THR A 134 -21.50 -3.95 -24.02
C THR A 134 -21.06 -3.98 -25.49
N ASN A 135 -20.35 -2.95 -25.93
CA ASN A 135 -19.88 -2.79 -27.31
C ASN A 135 -18.36 -3.00 -27.45
N ASP A 136 -17.67 -3.29 -26.34
CA ASP A 136 -16.22 -3.50 -26.35
C ASP A 136 -15.91 -4.96 -26.65
N SER A 137 -14.71 -5.20 -27.17
CA SER A 137 -14.23 -6.57 -27.39
C SER A 137 -14.21 -7.36 -26.08
N GLU A 138 -14.88 -8.50 -26.08
CA GLU A 138 -14.81 -9.46 -25.00
C GLU A 138 -13.39 -10.00 -24.86
N THR A 139 -12.92 -10.17 -23.62
CA THR A 139 -11.61 -10.76 -23.34
C THR A 139 -11.76 -12.15 -22.75
N LYS A 140 -10.76 -13.03 -22.94
CA LYS A 140 -10.73 -14.35 -22.29
C LYS A 140 -10.89 -14.25 -20.76
N ALA A 141 -10.32 -13.20 -20.15
CA ALA A 141 -10.44 -12.95 -18.72
C ALA A 141 -11.88 -12.59 -18.30
N SER A 142 -12.55 -11.71 -19.05
CA SER A 142 -13.95 -11.33 -18.75
C SER A 142 -14.93 -12.49 -18.94
N SER A 143 -14.73 -13.33 -19.96
CA SER A 143 -15.57 -14.52 -20.17
C SER A 143 -15.36 -15.57 -19.07
N LYS A 144 -14.11 -15.75 -18.63
CA LYS A 144 -13.79 -16.61 -17.48
C LYS A 144 -14.40 -16.08 -16.18
N ALA A 145 -14.39 -14.77 -15.98
CA ALA A 145 -14.91 -14.13 -14.78
C ALA A 145 -16.43 -14.28 -14.60
N VAL A 146 -17.21 -14.28 -15.69
CA VAL A 146 -18.67 -14.52 -15.61
C VAL A 146 -19.05 -15.99 -15.49
N GLY A 147 -18.13 -16.90 -15.85
CA GLY A 147 -18.26 -18.34 -15.71
C GLY A 147 -18.87 -19.03 -16.93
N ALA A 148 -18.38 -20.24 -17.22
CA ALA A 148 -18.80 -21.02 -18.39
C ALA A 148 -20.30 -21.36 -18.39
N ALA A 149 -20.90 -21.56 -17.21
CA ALA A 149 -22.33 -21.83 -17.07
C ALA A 149 -23.18 -20.63 -17.52
N ALA A 150 -22.79 -19.41 -17.16
CA ALA A 150 -23.49 -18.19 -17.58
C ALA A 150 -23.35 -17.95 -19.09
N VAL A 151 -22.15 -18.17 -19.64
CA VAL A 151 -21.90 -18.08 -21.09
C VAL A 151 -22.74 -19.11 -21.85
N LYS A 152 -22.80 -20.36 -21.38
CA LYS A 152 -23.62 -21.41 -22.00
C LYS A 152 -25.12 -21.08 -21.93
N ALA A 153 -25.58 -20.49 -20.83
CA ALA A 153 -27.00 -20.19 -20.61
C ALA A 153 -27.52 -19.03 -21.46
N ALA A 154 -26.66 -18.09 -21.86
CA ALA A 154 -27.14 -16.82 -22.41
C ALA A 154 -26.27 -16.19 -23.50
N GLY A 155 -25.11 -16.78 -23.81
CA GLY A 155 -24.06 -16.13 -24.58
C GLY A 155 -23.24 -15.15 -23.73
N THR A 156 -22.00 -14.91 -24.15
CA THR A 156 -21.04 -14.10 -23.41
C THR A 156 -21.52 -12.67 -23.17
N THR A 157 -22.05 -12.01 -24.19
CA THR A 157 -22.48 -10.61 -24.12
C THR A 157 -23.60 -10.41 -23.10
N ALA A 158 -24.62 -11.28 -23.10
CA ALA A 158 -25.70 -11.21 -22.13
C ALA A 158 -25.22 -11.53 -20.69
N ALA A 159 -24.32 -12.49 -20.54
CA ALA A 159 -23.70 -12.80 -19.25
C ALA A 159 -22.90 -11.60 -18.70
N LEU A 160 -22.12 -10.93 -19.54
CA LEU A 160 -21.37 -9.72 -19.19
C LEU A 160 -22.29 -8.56 -18.79
N VAL A 161 -23.38 -8.33 -19.53
CA VAL A 161 -24.37 -7.29 -19.18
C VAL A 161 -24.95 -7.53 -17.79
N VAL A 162 -25.35 -8.77 -17.49
CA VAL A 162 -25.91 -9.10 -16.17
C VAL A 162 -24.84 -8.97 -15.09
N ALA A 163 -23.62 -9.46 -15.32
CA ALA A 163 -22.51 -9.33 -14.37
C ALA A 163 -22.19 -7.85 -14.05
N ARG A 164 -22.16 -6.97 -15.07
CA ARG A 164 -21.98 -5.52 -14.88
C ARG A 164 -23.07 -4.92 -14.00
N ARG A 165 -24.33 -5.33 -14.16
CA ARG A 165 -25.44 -4.85 -13.31
C ARG A 165 -25.29 -5.32 -11.86
N VAL A 166 -24.87 -6.56 -11.66
CA VAL A 166 -24.59 -7.09 -10.32
C VAL A 166 -23.42 -6.33 -9.68
N LEU A 167 -22.36 -6.05 -10.42
CA LEU A 167 -21.22 -5.26 -9.95
C LEU A 167 -21.58 -3.81 -9.65
N ALA A 168 -22.49 -3.22 -10.42
CA ALA A 168 -23.00 -1.87 -10.18
C ALA A 168 -23.95 -1.76 -8.98
N ALA A 169 -24.18 -2.83 -8.21
CA ALA A 169 -24.94 -2.73 -6.96
C ALA A 169 -24.14 -1.94 -5.91
N ALA A 170 -24.82 -1.06 -5.14
CA ALA A 170 -24.18 -0.21 -4.14
C ALA A 170 -23.37 -1.02 -3.11
N CYS A 171 -23.95 -2.09 -2.59
CA CYS A 171 -23.27 -2.97 -1.63
C CYS A 171 -22.01 -3.65 -2.18
N VAL A 172 -21.88 -3.81 -3.50
CA VAL A 172 -20.68 -4.38 -4.12
C VAL A 172 -19.62 -3.30 -4.29
N ARG A 173 -20.01 -2.08 -4.70
CA ARG A 173 -19.10 -0.93 -4.79
C ARG A 173 -18.47 -0.58 -3.45
N GLU A 174 -19.27 -0.56 -2.38
CA GLU A 174 -18.78 -0.27 -1.02
C GLU A 174 -17.66 -1.23 -0.60
N GLU A 175 -17.81 -2.53 -0.87
CA GLU A 175 -16.78 -3.53 -0.53
C GLU A 175 -15.52 -3.41 -1.40
N ILE A 176 -15.67 -3.01 -2.67
CA ILE A 176 -14.53 -2.78 -3.57
C ILE A 176 -13.74 -1.54 -3.12
N ASN A 177 -14.43 -0.45 -2.79
CA ASN A 177 -13.80 0.77 -2.26
C ASN A 177 -13.11 0.48 -0.93
N ALA A 178 -13.77 -0.24 -0.02
CA ALA A 178 -13.18 -0.65 1.25
C ALA A 178 -11.94 -1.56 1.08
N LEU A 179 -11.90 -2.40 0.04
CA LEU A 179 -10.71 -3.17 -0.31
C LEU A 179 -9.60 -2.25 -0.85
N GLN A 180 -9.92 -1.33 -1.75
CA GLN A 180 -8.96 -0.37 -2.31
C GLN A 180 -8.29 0.44 -1.20
N GLU A 181 -9.07 1.03 -0.29
CA GLU A 181 -8.56 1.80 0.85
C GLU A 181 -7.62 0.96 1.73
N LYS A 182 -8.00 -0.29 2.04
CA LYS A 182 -7.17 -1.19 2.85
C LYS A 182 -5.86 -1.56 2.16
N LEU A 183 -5.88 -1.79 0.85
CA LEU A 183 -4.68 -2.12 0.09
C LEU A 183 -3.75 -0.90 -0.06
N ALA A 184 -4.30 0.28 -0.30
CA ALA A 184 -3.56 1.54 -0.36
C ALA A 184 -2.86 1.82 0.98
N LEU A 185 -3.57 1.68 2.10
CA LEU A 185 -2.98 1.84 3.44
C LEU A 185 -1.81 0.89 3.71
N VAL A 186 -1.86 -0.36 3.22
CA VAL A 186 -0.73 -1.29 3.32
C VAL A 186 0.43 -0.84 2.42
N GLY A 187 0.15 -0.29 1.23
CA GLY A 187 1.13 0.33 0.35
C GLY A 187 1.86 1.51 1.00
N ASP A 188 1.12 2.49 1.52
CA ASP A 188 1.69 3.67 2.18
C ASP A 188 2.60 3.28 3.35
N ARG A 189 2.19 2.23 4.10
CA ARG A 189 2.99 1.69 5.21
C ARG A 189 4.27 1.01 4.73
N GLN A 190 4.24 0.33 3.58
CA GLN A 190 5.44 -0.23 2.93
C GLN A 190 6.42 0.84 2.50
N GLU A 191 5.94 1.90 1.86
CA GLU A 191 6.79 3.02 1.46
C GLU A 191 7.40 3.73 2.67
N TRP A 192 6.60 3.97 3.70
CA TRP A 192 7.08 4.56 4.95
C TRP A 192 8.15 3.70 5.63
N ALA A 193 8.01 2.37 5.62
CA ALA A 193 9.00 1.45 6.17
C ALA A 193 10.31 1.45 5.37
N LYS A 194 10.24 1.45 4.03
CA LYS A 194 11.42 1.61 3.16
C LYS A 194 12.14 2.93 3.45
N GLY A 195 11.40 4.03 3.60
CA GLY A 195 11.95 5.33 3.96
C GLY A 195 12.56 5.38 5.37
N ARG A 196 12.12 4.53 6.32
CA ARG A 196 12.81 4.36 7.61
C ARG A 196 14.17 3.69 7.42
N LEU A 197 14.21 2.56 6.72
CA LEU A 197 15.45 1.81 6.46
C LEU A 197 16.49 2.68 5.72
N ALA A 198 16.07 3.42 4.69
CA ALA A 198 16.96 4.34 3.98
C ALA A 198 17.54 5.44 4.89
N ARG A 199 16.76 5.95 5.85
CA ARG A 199 17.23 6.93 6.84
C ARG A 199 18.20 6.32 7.85
N GLU A 200 17.96 5.08 8.28
CA GLU A 200 18.89 4.34 9.15
C GLU A 200 20.20 4.03 8.44
N GLU A 201 20.15 3.60 7.18
CA GLU A 201 21.35 3.36 6.38
C GLU A 201 22.13 4.66 6.12
N ALA A 202 21.45 5.77 5.84
CA ALA A 202 22.08 7.08 5.70
C ALA A 202 22.75 7.53 7.01
N ARG A 203 22.12 7.28 8.17
CA ARG A 203 22.74 7.54 9.48
C ARG A 203 23.97 6.67 9.73
N ARG A 204 23.91 5.39 9.35
CA ARG A 204 25.05 4.46 9.45
C ARG A 204 26.23 4.96 8.61
N ARG A 205 26.00 5.28 7.33
CA ARG A 205 27.04 5.84 6.45
C ARG A 205 27.60 7.16 6.97
N ALA A 206 26.75 8.06 7.48
CA ALA A 206 27.22 9.32 8.06
C ALA A 206 28.12 9.10 9.30
N LYS A 207 27.82 8.11 10.15
CA LYS A 207 28.69 7.73 11.28
C LYS A 207 30.01 7.13 10.80
N GLU A 208 29.97 6.29 9.76
CA GLU A 208 31.18 5.72 9.14
C GLU A 208 32.07 6.81 8.53
N ASP A 209 31.47 7.77 7.82
CA ASP A 209 32.17 8.92 7.24
C ASP A 209 32.76 9.84 8.32
N GLU A 210 32.04 10.06 9.42
CA GLU A 210 32.54 10.84 10.55
C GLU A 210 33.70 10.13 11.26
N LYS A 211 33.61 8.80 11.45
CA LYS A 211 34.68 7.99 12.01
C LYS A 211 35.93 8.03 11.12
N ALA A 212 35.76 7.84 9.81
CA ALA A 212 36.84 7.90 8.84
C ALA A 212 37.53 9.28 8.82
N LYS A 213 36.77 10.38 8.94
CA LYS A 213 37.35 11.74 9.06
C LYS A 213 38.14 11.93 10.34
N LYS A 214 37.65 11.41 11.47
CA LYS A 214 38.36 11.48 12.76
C LYS A 214 39.65 10.66 12.71
N GLU A 215 39.62 9.49 12.09
CA GLU A 215 40.79 8.62 11.91
C GLU A 215 41.82 9.27 10.98
N ALA A 216 41.41 9.80 9.83
CA ALA A 216 42.29 10.54 8.92
C ALA A 216 42.94 11.76 9.59
N ALA A 217 42.18 12.53 10.38
CA ALA A 217 42.71 13.67 11.13
C ALA A 217 43.70 13.23 12.23
N ARG A 218 43.46 12.08 12.88
CA ARG A 218 44.40 11.49 13.86
C ARG A 218 45.70 11.03 13.18
N GLU A 219 45.63 10.39 12.02
CA GLU A 219 46.80 9.99 11.24
C GLU A 219 47.61 11.19 10.76
N GLU A 220 46.95 12.26 10.28
CA GLU A 220 47.63 13.49 9.87
C GLU A 220 48.33 14.17 11.04
N ALA A 221 47.65 14.29 12.19
CA ALA A 221 48.24 14.83 13.41
C ALA A 221 49.42 13.99 13.95
N GLN A 222 49.36 12.66 13.83
CA GLN A 222 50.48 11.77 14.16
C GLN A 222 51.66 11.98 13.20
N ARG A 223 51.41 12.09 11.89
CA ARG A 223 52.46 12.36 10.90
C ARG A 223 53.15 13.71 11.13
N GLU A 224 52.39 14.76 11.43
CA GLU A 224 52.97 16.08 11.77
C GLU A 224 53.82 16.03 13.04
N ARG A 225 53.37 15.29 14.07
CA ARG A 225 54.14 15.08 15.31
C ARG A 225 55.44 14.32 15.04
N GLU A 226 55.41 13.28 14.22
CA GLU A 226 56.61 12.51 13.84
C GLU A 226 57.58 13.34 13.00
N GLU A 227 57.09 14.13 12.05
CA GLU A 227 57.92 15.03 11.24
C GLU A 227 58.56 16.12 12.11
N ALA A 228 57.81 16.70 13.05
CA ALA A 228 58.34 17.65 14.02
C ALA A 228 59.42 17.05 14.91
N LYS A 229 59.22 15.82 15.42
CA LYS A 229 60.23 15.07 16.17
C LYS A 229 61.50 14.86 15.33
N ARG A 230 61.37 14.40 14.07
CA ARG A 230 62.53 14.23 13.16
C ARG A 230 63.29 15.54 12.91
N ARG A 231 62.58 16.67 12.83
CA ARG A 231 63.20 17.98 12.65
C ARG A 231 64.09 18.37 13.84
N THR A 232 63.67 18.07 15.06
CA THR A 232 64.44 18.37 16.28
C THR A 232 65.54 17.35 16.57
N THR A 233 65.42 16.10 16.09
CA THR A 233 66.48 15.08 16.27
C THR A 233 67.70 15.27 15.35
N SER A 234 67.62 16.17 14.35
CA SER A 234 68.73 16.47 13.43
C SER A 234 69.73 17.51 13.94
N ARG A 235 69.53 18.07 15.14
CA ARG A 235 70.48 18.98 15.80
C ARG A 235 71.30 18.16 16.80
N GLY A 236 72.58 17.98 16.51
CA GLY A 236 73.52 17.11 17.24
C GLY A 236 73.65 17.39 18.75
N PRO A 237 74.24 16.44 19.49
CA PRO A 237 74.11 16.31 20.93
C PRO A 237 74.86 17.43 21.66
N GLY A 238 74.12 18.23 22.41
CA GLY A 238 74.65 19.07 23.47
C GLY A 238 73.84 18.77 24.71
N ASP A 239 74.50 18.17 25.70
CA ASP A 239 73.98 17.77 27.01
C ASP A 239 72.96 18.77 27.59
N VAL A 240 71.75 18.29 27.86
CA VAL A 240 70.94 18.79 28.98
C VAL A 240 70.10 17.65 29.53
N ASP A 241 70.19 17.52 30.85
CA ASP A 241 69.72 16.42 31.66
C ASP A 241 68.23 16.09 31.54
N ALA A 242 67.95 14.82 31.81
CA ALA A 242 66.63 14.22 31.91
C ALA A 242 65.72 14.96 32.90
N GLN A 243 64.52 15.32 32.43
CA GLN A 243 63.25 15.07 33.10
C GLN A 243 62.13 15.50 32.16
N VAL A 244 61.47 14.54 31.53
CA VAL A 244 60.14 14.73 30.99
C VAL A 244 59.31 13.62 31.62
N ASP A 245 58.48 14.01 32.58
CA ASP A 245 57.43 13.16 33.12
C ASP A 245 56.51 12.79 31.95
N ASP A 246 56.60 11.53 31.51
CA ASP A 246 55.55 10.87 30.73
C ASP A 246 54.32 10.76 31.64
N VAL A 247 53.45 11.77 31.57
CA VAL A 247 52.06 11.59 31.99
C VAL A 247 51.30 11.13 30.75
N ASP A 248 51.32 9.82 30.57
CA ASP A 248 50.23 9.11 29.88
C ASP A 248 48.94 9.46 30.62
N ASP A 249 48.07 10.23 29.96
CA ASP A 249 46.67 10.35 30.35
C ASP A 249 45.84 9.80 29.18
N ASP A 250 46.07 8.52 28.88
CA ASP A 250 45.10 7.65 28.23
C ASP A 250 43.97 7.38 29.24
N VAL A 251 43.04 8.33 29.34
CA VAL A 251 41.70 8.03 29.86
C VAL A 251 40.86 7.61 28.66
N ASP A 252 40.90 6.30 28.38
CA ASP A 252 39.80 5.59 27.72
C ASP A 252 38.54 5.81 28.57
N ASP A 253 37.65 6.69 28.10
CA ASP A 253 36.27 6.78 28.58
C ASP A 253 35.36 6.06 27.58
N ASP A 254 35.54 4.73 27.51
CA ASP A 254 34.53 3.80 27.01
C ASP A 254 33.55 3.52 28.16
N GLU A 255 32.62 4.45 28.40
CA GLU A 255 31.35 4.12 29.04
C GLU A 255 30.33 3.73 27.95
N ASP A 256 30.42 2.46 27.55
CA ASP A 256 29.27 1.68 27.11
C ASP A 256 28.32 1.53 28.32
N GLU A 257 27.21 2.29 28.35
CA GLU A 257 26.06 1.98 29.20
C GLU A 257 24.85 1.58 28.33
N GLU A 258 24.22 0.48 28.76
CA GLU A 258 23.13 -0.31 28.17
C GLU A 258 21.84 0.45 27.78
#